data_AF-A0A6G3S4X8-F1
#
_entry.id   AF-A0A6G3S4X8-F1
#
_cell.length_a   1.000
_cell.length_b   1.000
_cell.length_c   1.000
_cell.angle_alpha   90.00
_cell.angle_beta   90.00
_cell.angle_gamma   90.00
#
_symmetry.space_group_name_H-M   'P 1'
#
loop_
_entity.id
_entity.type
_entity.pdbx_description
1 polymer ?
#
loop_
_entity_poly.entity_id
_entity_poly.type
_entity_poly.pdbx_seq_one_letter_code
_entity_poly.pdbx_strand_id
1 'polypeptide(L)'
;MPTPAEAAAAWLHHTYRGLVELAAPHPVHESPAAWLYPCRTLPQPGYPGTPMLAASVVVPKDGSSPFHPSPSAPFADLAPAASPEQAAARVTDQPRRINARGCLVTLHAMIDGGPSTPLPWQPSDEAPGWWERLLRRYFPEFAPVPVSSWDEAVKAIAEPGPDTRGLVWVRREAGGHEVTGHLLYAHNNKGRVVFLDGLTSSLARLDTENVRELVLVRATPQVSRAPWERPAPDAEAARDKARQWLDSAYGGEVELVEPGPGDETQRGWVFSCDTRRHLRGGRWQDTLLDATVVVPKDAAAPFHVPNSAPWAWLAHWDQGGVPGTGSFPAPPAPGRAYWFEPTLAELGPVLSTSDHQQWQSATAEVSAFPPGSRALIWVRRTDGRGREAVGWLVTALTTETGVLLFDGSSEDPVAMDETGVRALHVIRYR
;
A
#
# COMPACT_ATOMS: atom_id res chain seq x y z
N MET A 1 -33.60 26.18 38.16
CA MET A 1 -32.65 25.67 37.15
C MET A 1 -33.13 24.29 36.74
N PRO A 2 -33.06 23.90 35.46
CA PRO A 2 -33.39 22.54 35.05
C PRO A 2 -32.48 21.54 35.75
N THR A 3 -33.02 20.39 36.12
CA THR A 3 -32.22 19.24 36.58
C THR A 3 -31.30 18.76 35.45
N PRO A 4 -30.20 18.05 35.74
CA PRO A 4 -29.30 17.55 34.68
C PRO A 4 -30.00 16.61 33.70
N ALA A 5 -30.97 15.83 34.15
CA ALA A 5 -31.80 14.98 33.28
C ALA A 5 -32.69 15.81 32.34
N GLU A 6 -33.33 16.88 32.85
CA GLU A 6 -34.11 17.81 32.01
C GLU A 6 -33.23 18.52 30.98
N ALA A 7 -32.01 18.92 31.35
CA ALA A 7 -31.05 19.52 30.43
C ALA A 7 -30.63 18.54 29.32
N ALA A 8 -30.31 17.29 29.66
CA ALA A 8 -29.99 16.25 28.68
C ALA A 8 -31.17 15.97 27.74
N ALA A 9 -32.37 15.79 28.29
CA ALA A 9 -33.57 15.51 27.51
C ALA A 9 -33.93 16.66 26.57
N ALA A 10 -33.85 17.91 27.04
CA ALA A 10 -34.07 19.09 26.21
C ALA A 10 -33.06 19.20 25.07
N TRP A 11 -31.78 18.93 25.35
CA TRP A 11 -30.73 18.94 24.34
C TRP A 11 -30.93 17.83 23.30
N LEU A 12 -31.25 16.60 23.72
CA LEU A 12 -31.56 15.50 22.80
C LEU A 12 -32.77 15.81 21.92
N HIS A 13 -33.85 16.34 22.52
CA HIS A 13 -35.04 16.74 21.79
C HIS A 13 -34.72 17.81 20.73
N HIS A 14 -33.89 18.79 21.07
CA HIS A 14 -33.46 19.83 20.14
C HIS A 14 -32.58 19.27 19.01
N THR A 15 -31.51 18.54 19.35
CA THR A 15 -30.53 18.00 18.40
C THR A 15 -31.15 17.00 17.42
N TYR A 16 -32.00 16.11 17.92
CA TYR A 16 -32.61 15.03 17.13
C TYR A 16 -34.07 15.28 16.75
N ARG A 17 -34.59 16.50 16.96
CA ARG A 17 -35.98 16.89 16.67
C ARG A 17 -37.00 15.92 17.30
N GLY A 18 -36.72 15.49 18.53
CA GLY A 18 -37.57 14.60 19.32
C GLY A 18 -37.49 13.11 18.96
N LEU A 19 -36.52 12.67 18.15
CA LEU A 19 -36.37 11.25 17.78
C LEU A 19 -35.47 10.44 18.73
N VAL A 20 -34.87 11.09 19.72
CA VAL A 20 -33.95 10.48 20.70
C VAL A 20 -34.37 10.89 22.10
N GLU A 21 -34.31 9.94 23.03
CA GLU A 21 -34.65 10.11 24.44
C GLU A 21 -33.53 9.58 25.36
N LEU A 22 -33.62 9.89 26.65
CA LEU A 22 -32.77 9.24 27.65
C LEU A 22 -33.19 7.77 27.80
N ALA A 23 -32.22 6.87 27.82
CA ALA A 23 -32.48 5.44 28.02
C ALA A 23 -32.70 5.10 29.51
N ALA A 24 -32.29 5.98 30.42
CA ALA A 24 -32.48 5.85 31.86
C ALA A 24 -32.72 7.23 32.49
N PRO A 25 -33.50 7.32 33.59
CA PRO A 25 -33.76 8.58 34.29
C PRO A 25 -32.59 9.08 35.16
N HIS A 26 -31.55 8.26 35.33
CA HIS A 26 -30.39 8.53 36.19
C HIS A 26 -29.10 8.43 35.38
N PRO A 27 -28.03 9.15 35.78
CA PRO A 27 -26.75 9.06 35.09
C PRO A 27 -26.14 7.67 35.31
N VAL A 28 -25.50 7.14 34.27
CA VAL A 28 -24.77 5.85 34.34
C VAL A 28 -23.33 6.02 34.80
N HIS A 29 -22.83 7.26 34.77
CA HIS A 29 -21.55 7.63 35.33
C HIS A 29 -21.60 9.10 35.79
N GLU A 30 -20.89 9.41 36.86
CA GLU A 30 -20.77 10.76 37.39
C GLU A 30 -19.31 11.03 37.77
N SER A 31 -18.84 12.22 37.38
CA SER A 31 -17.54 12.75 37.80
C SER A 31 -17.74 14.06 38.58
N PRO A 32 -16.67 14.64 39.16
CA PRO A 32 -16.75 15.97 39.75
C PRO A 32 -17.18 17.07 38.77
N ALA A 33 -16.97 16.91 37.46
CA ALA A 33 -17.20 17.96 36.46
C ALA A 33 -18.44 17.75 35.59
N ALA A 34 -18.95 16.53 35.46
CA ALA A 34 -20.07 16.22 34.58
C ALA A 34 -20.81 14.92 34.95
N TRP A 35 -22.05 14.80 34.45
CA TRP A 35 -22.83 13.57 34.45
C TRP A 35 -22.86 12.95 33.05
N LEU A 36 -22.89 11.61 32.97
CA LEU A 36 -23.10 10.87 31.72
C LEU A 36 -24.48 10.20 31.74
N TYR A 37 -25.35 10.55 30.79
CA TYR A 37 -26.64 9.91 30.62
C TYR A 37 -26.65 9.04 29.36
N PRO A 38 -27.18 7.81 29.43
CA PRO A 38 -27.36 7.00 28.23
C PRO A 38 -28.56 7.53 27.44
N CYS A 39 -28.49 7.48 26.12
CA CYS A 39 -29.59 7.87 25.24
C CYS A 39 -29.84 6.80 24.17
N ARG A 40 -31.03 6.83 23.60
CA ARG A 40 -31.45 5.90 22.54
C ARG A 40 -32.42 6.55 21.58
N THR A 41 -32.47 6.03 20.37
CA THR A 41 -33.53 6.36 19.41
C THR A 41 -34.88 5.85 19.91
N LEU A 42 -35.93 6.62 19.64
CA LEU A 42 -37.30 6.13 19.80
C LEU A 42 -37.57 5.02 18.77
N PRO A 43 -38.21 3.90 19.15
CA PRO A 43 -38.61 2.87 18.21
C PRO A 43 -39.42 3.44 17.05
N GLN A 44 -39.00 3.15 15.81
CA GLN A 44 -39.69 3.57 14.59
C GLN A 44 -40.25 2.34 13.87
N PRO A 45 -41.54 2.31 13.50
CA PRO A 45 -42.12 1.21 12.74
C PRO A 45 -41.34 0.92 11.45
N GLY A 46 -40.99 -0.35 11.21
CA GLY A 46 -40.27 -0.78 10.01
C GLY A 46 -38.74 -0.57 10.05
N TYR A 47 -38.19 -0.04 11.14
CA TYR A 47 -36.74 0.10 11.33
C TYR A 47 -36.21 -0.84 12.42
N PRO A 48 -34.97 -1.35 12.28
CA PRO A 48 -34.35 -2.20 13.30
C PRO A 48 -34.02 -1.40 14.56
N GLY A 49 -33.97 -2.07 15.71
CA GLY A 49 -33.55 -1.50 17.00
C GLY A 49 -32.04 -1.30 17.13
N THR A 50 -31.36 -0.88 16.06
CA THR A 50 -29.91 -0.66 16.06
C THR A 50 -29.57 0.49 17.01
N PRO A 51 -28.69 0.29 18.00
CA PRO A 51 -28.23 1.35 18.90
C PRO A 51 -27.57 2.51 18.16
N MET A 52 -27.63 3.70 18.76
CA MET A 52 -26.85 4.85 18.29
C MET A 52 -25.36 4.59 18.47
N LEU A 53 -24.52 5.14 17.59
CA LEU A 53 -23.08 5.19 17.84
C LEU A 53 -22.78 6.23 18.93
N ALA A 54 -23.50 7.35 18.91
CA ALA A 54 -23.48 8.38 19.94
C ALA A 54 -24.56 8.13 21.03
N ALA A 55 -24.51 6.98 21.71
CA ALA A 55 -25.53 6.52 22.67
C ALA A 55 -25.44 7.12 24.09
N SER A 56 -24.76 8.25 24.28
CA SER A 56 -24.74 8.94 25.58
C SER A 56 -24.53 10.44 25.42
N VAL A 57 -24.95 11.19 26.43
CA VAL A 57 -24.81 12.64 26.52
C VAL A 57 -24.07 12.99 27.81
N VAL A 58 -23.04 13.81 27.67
CA VAL A 58 -22.35 14.47 28.78
C VAL A 58 -23.13 15.74 29.13
N VAL A 59 -23.44 15.91 30.41
CA VAL A 59 -24.06 17.11 30.98
C VAL A 59 -23.06 17.75 31.95
N PRO A 60 -22.42 18.87 31.58
CA PRO A 60 -21.49 19.57 32.45
C PRO A 60 -22.16 20.17 33.71
N LYS A 61 -21.46 20.12 34.85
CA LYS A 61 -21.96 20.70 36.13
C LYS A 61 -21.82 22.22 36.20
N ASP A 62 -21.00 22.80 35.32
CA ASP A 62 -20.78 24.25 35.22
C ASP A 62 -21.92 24.98 34.48
N GLY A 63 -22.94 24.25 34.02
CA GLY A 63 -24.09 24.79 33.30
C GLY A 63 -23.85 25.01 31.80
N SER A 64 -22.69 24.62 31.27
CA SER A 64 -22.45 24.65 29.82
C SER A 64 -23.33 23.63 29.07
N SER A 65 -23.43 23.79 27.74
CA SER A 65 -24.32 22.95 26.92
C SER A 65 -23.95 21.47 27.01
N PRO A 66 -24.93 20.56 27.09
CA PRO A 66 -24.70 19.13 26.90
C PRO A 66 -24.10 18.83 25.52
N PHE A 67 -23.41 17.68 25.42
CA PHE A 67 -22.77 17.22 24.19
C PHE A 67 -22.55 15.69 24.20
N HIS A 68 -22.47 15.05 23.03
CA HIS A 68 -21.99 13.67 22.89
C HIS A 68 -20.48 13.58 23.16
N PRO A 69 -20.01 12.62 23.98
CA PRO A 69 -18.59 12.42 24.22
C PRO A 69 -17.88 11.82 22.98
N SER A 70 -16.56 11.99 22.90
CA SER A 70 -15.74 11.40 21.85
C SER A 70 -15.81 9.86 21.85
N PRO A 71 -16.08 9.21 20.71
CA PRO A 71 -16.09 7.74 20.58
C PRO A 71 -14.77 7.06 20.95
N SER A 72 -13.64 7.73 20.71
CA SER A 72 -12.29 7.18 20.95
C SER A 72 -11.91 7.15 22.43
N ALA A 73 -12.49 8.05 23.24
CA ALA A 73 -12.18 8.17 24.67
C ALA A 73 -13.37 8.80 25.43
N PRO A 74 -14.52 8.11 25.54
CA PRO A 74 -15.77 8.72 25.99
C PRO A 74 -15.71 9.25 27.43
N PHE A 75 -15.04 8.52 28.32
CA PHE A 75 -14.92 8.90 29.73
C PHE A 75 -13.91 10.04 29.96
N ALA A 76 -13.01 10.31 29.02
CA ALA A 76 -12.07 11.43 29.13
C ALA A 76 -12.78 12.78 29.03
N ASP A 77 -13.91 12.84 28.33
CA ASP A 77 -14.73 14.06 28.21
C ASP A 77 -15.53 14.40 29.49
N LEU A 78 -15.56 13.50 30.47
CA LEU A 78 -16.13 13.76 31.79
C LEU A 78 -15.15 14.49 32.70
N ALA A 79 -13.85 14.46 32.41
CA ALA A 79 -12.86 15.23 33.15
C ALA A 79 -13.00 16.73 32.86
N PRO A 80 -12.65 17.62 33.83
CA PRO A 80 -12.55 19.05 33.58
C PRO A 80 -11.70 19.34 32.33
N ALA A 81 -12.17 20.26 31.48
CA ALA A 81 -11.33 20.74 30.39
C ALA A 81 -10.12 21.48 30.96
N ALA A 82 -8.96 21.41 30.30
CA ALA A 82 -7.76 22.09 30.79
C ALA A 82 -7.84 23.61 30.58
N SER A 83 -8.71 24.08 29.68
CA SER A 83 -8.99 25.50 29.46
C SER A 83 -10.43 25.75 29.02
N PRO A 84 -10.95 26.99 29.15
CA PRO A 84 -12.25 27.38 28.62
C PRO A 84 -12.39 27.16 27.10
N GLU A 85 -11.33 27.38 26.32
CA GLU A 85 -11.34 27.14 24.87
C GLU A 85 -11.55 25.65 24.56
N GLN A 86 -10.91 24.76 25.30
CA GLN A 86 -11.13 23.32 25.16
C GLN A 86 -12.55 22.92 25.54
N ALA A 87 -13.13 23.53 26.59
CA ALA A 87 -14.52 23.29 26.96
C ALA A 87 -15.48 23.72 25.84
N ALA A 88 -15.27 24.90 25.24
CA ALA A 88 -16.06 25.37 24.11
C ALA A 88 -15.91 24.47 22.87
N ALA A 89 -14.68 24.06 22.56
CA ALA A 89 -14.37 23.18 21.42
C ALA A 89 -15.09 21.82 21.52
N ARG A 90 -15.31 21.29 22.74
CA ARG A 90 -16.07 20.04 22.92
C ARG A 90 -17.48 20.11 22.33
N VAL A 91 -18.09 21.29 22.36
CA VAL A 91 -19.43 21.57 21.84
C VAL A 91 -19.37 22.03 20.38
N THR A 92 -18.55 23.03 20.06
CA THR A 92 -18.53 23.64 18.71
C THR A 92 -18.00 22.68 17.64
N ASP A 93 -17.01 21.84 17.99
CA ASP A 93 -16.35 20.93 17.04
C ASP A 93 -16.98 19.53 17.06
N GLN A 94 -18.09 19.37 17.78
CA GLN A 94 -18.78 18.08 17.93
C GLN A 94 -19.02 17.37 16.58
N PRO A 95 -19.50 18.01 15.50
CA PRO A 95 -19.71 17.35 14.22
C PRO A 95 -18.46 16.70 13.62
N ARG A 96 -17.26 17.15 14.01
CA ARG A 96 -15.99 16.52 13.64
C ARG A 96 -15.56 15.48 14.66
N ARG A 97 -15.66 15.80 15.96
CA ARG A 97 -15.16 14.96 17.07
C ARG A 97 -15.85 13.59 17.16
N ILE A 98 -17.12 13.50 16.75
CA ILE A 98 -17.91 12.25 16.85
C ILE A 98 -18.11 11.53 15.51
N ASN A 99 -17.50 12.02 14.42
CA ASN A 99 -17.73 11.52 13.06
C ASN A 99 -16.94 10.25 12.72
N ALA A 100 -17.03 9.23 13.57
CA ALA A 100 -16.33 7.97 13.33
C ALA A 100 -16.74 7.31 12.01
N ARG A 101 -18.01 7.47 11.58
CA ARG A 101 -18.51 6.92 10.30
C ARG A 101 -17.84 7.56 9.10
N GLY A 102 -17.85 8.89 9.02
CA GLY A 102 -17.22 9.61 7.90
C GLY A 102 -15.72 9.34 7.84
N CYS A 103 -15.04 9.38 8.99
CA CYS A 103 -13.62 9.09 9.07
C CYS A 103 -13.27 7.66 8.66
N LEU A 104 -14.08 6.65 9.03
CA LEU A 104 -13.89 5.26 8.62
C LEU A 104 -13.98 5.12 7.08
N VAL A 105 -15.00 5.72 6.46
CA VAL A 105 -15.19 5.69 5.00
C VAL A 105 -14.03 6.38 4.29
N THR A 106 -13.58 7.53 4.78
CA THR A 106 -12.42 8.23 4.23
C THR A 106 -11.14 7.41 4.35
N LEU A 107 -10.89 6.80 5.52
CA LEU A 107 -9.71 5.97 5.74
C LEU A 107 -9.68 4.77 4.77
N HIS A 108 -10.81 4.12 4.56
CA HIS A 108 -10.93 3.02 3.59
C HIS A 108 -10.58 3.47 2.16
N ALA A 109 -11.15 4.57 1.69
CA ALA A 109 -10.84 5.12 0.37
C ALA A 109 -9.36 5.49 0.21
N MET A 110 -8.74 6.05 1.26
CA MET A 110 -7.33 6.43 1.24
C MET A 110 -6.39 5.23 1.21
N ILE A 111 -6.75 4.10 1.84
CA ILE A 111 -5.98 2.86 1.76
C ILE A 111 -5.95 2.33 0.32
N ASP A 112 -6.99 2.60 -0.46
CA ASP A 112 -7.05 2.32 -1.90
C ASP A 112 -6.43 3.42 -2.79
N GLY A 113 -5.79 4.43 -2.20
CA GLY A 113 -5.19 5.55 -2.93
C GLY A 113 -6.20 6.57 -3.47
N GLY A 114 -7.49 6.45 -3.12
CA GLY A 114 -8.54 7.39 -3.51
C GLY A 114 -8.57 8.64 -2.62
N PRO A 115 -8.68 9.86 -3.20
CA PRO A 115 -8.86 11.07 -2.40
C PRO A 115 -10.25 11.08 -1.76
N SER A 116 -10.34 11.34 -0.45
CA SER A 116 -11.61 11.42 0.28
C SER A 116 -11.50 12.35 1.49
N THR A 117 -12.61 12.99 1.86
CA THR A 117 -12.72 13.88 3.02
C THR A 117 -14.04 13.58 3.74
N PRO A 118 -14.03 13.44 5.08
CA PRO A 118 -15.26 13.14 5.82
C PRO A 118 -16.17 14.37 5.87
N LEU A 119 -17.44 14.20 5.49
CA LEU A 119 -18.47 15.22 5.69
C LEU A 119 -18.84 15.31 7.17
N PRO A 120 -19.15 16.50 7.72
CA PRO A 120 -19.50 16.66 9.13
C PRO A 120 -20.68 15.78 9.55
N TRP A 121 -20.60 15.20 10.75
CA TRP A 121 -21.67 14.39 11.33
C TRP A 121 -22.99 15.18 11.39
N GLN A 122 -24.08 14.48 11.12
CA GLN A 122 -25.45 14.99 11.26
C GLN A 122 -26.27 14.09 12.20
N PRO A 123 -27.26 14.64 12.92
CA PRO A 123 -28.15 13.84 13.77
C PRO A 123 -28.84 12.67 13.04
N SER A 124 -29.09 12.80 11.73
CA SER A 124 -29.65 11.73 10.88
C SER A 124 -28.73 10.52 10.72
N ASP A 125 -27.43 10.65 10.97
CA ASP A 125 -26.47 9.55 10.87
C ASP A 125 -26.67 8.52 11.99
N GLU A 126 -27.33 8.91 13.08
CA GLU A 126 -27.72 8.03 14.19
C GLU A 126 -29.07 7.33 13.98
N ALA A 127 -29.75 7.57 12.85
CA ALA A 127 -31.06 6.97 12.59
C ALA A 127 -30.98 5.43 12.62
N PRO A 128 -32.00 4.73 13.16
CA PRO A 128 -31.94 3.28 13.33
C PRO A 128 -31.63 2.53 12.03
N GLY A 129 -30.81 1.48 12.09
CA GLY A 129 -30.29 0.76 10.91
C GLY A 129 -29.10 1.42 10.21
N TRP A 130 -28.39 2.34 10.87
CA TRP A 130 -27.26 3.05 10.27
C TRP A 130 -26.10 2.11 9.91
N TRP A 131 -25.88 1.04 10.67
CA TRP A 131 -24.78 0.11 10.45
C TRP A 131 -24.96 -0.62 9.12
N GLU A 132 -26.14 -1.19 8.89
CA GLU A 132 -26.48 -1.88 7.66
C GLU A 132 -26.47 -0.92 6.45
N ARG A 133 -26.92 0.34 6.64
CA ARG A 133 -26.83 1.37 5.60
C ARG A 133 -25.39 1.74 5.26
N LEU A 134 -24.52 1.86 6.27
CA LEU A 134 -23.10 2.15 6.10
C LEU A 134 -22.42 1.04 5.29
N LEU A 135 -22.61 -0.21 5.70
CA LEU A 135 -22.06 -1.38 5.02
C LEU A 135 -22.54 -1.49 3.58
N ARG A 136 -23.86 -1.45 3.36
CA ARG A 136 -24.42 -1.57 2.01
C ARG A 136 -23.94 -0.48 1.06
N ARG A 137 -23.71 0.74 1.57
CA ARG A 137 -23.34 1.89 0.73
C ARG A 137 -21.84 1.98 0.45
N TYR A 138 -21.00 1.69 1.44
CA TYR A 138 -19.56 1.98 1.36
C TYR A 138 -18.66 0.76 1.49
N PHE A 139 -19.21 -0.38 1.93
CA PHE A 139 -18.46 -1.60 2.22
C PHE A 139 -19.23 -2.85 1.75
N PRO A 140 -19.76 -2.89 0.50
CA PRO A 140 -20.63 -3.96 0.03
C PRO A 140 -19.97 -5.35 0.02
N GLU A 141 -18.64 -5.42 -0.01
CA GLU A 141 -17.83 -6.63 -0.01
C GLU A 141 -17.53 -7.19 1.39
N PHE A 142 -17.85 -6.43 2.45
CA PHE A 142 -17.57 -6.83 3.82
C PHE A 142 -18.69 -7.74 4.36
N ALA A 143 -18.30 -8.89 4.91
CA ALA A 143 -19.23 -9.87 5.49
C ALA A 143 -19.04 -9.97 7.02
N PRO A 144 -20.11 -10.21 7.80
CA PRO A 144 -20.00 -10.42 9.25
C PRO A 144 -19.10 -11.60 9.59
N VAL A 145 -18.27 -11.42 10.62
CA VAL A 145 -17.44 -12.49 11.19
C VAL A 145 -17.68 -12.53 12.70
N PRO A 146 -18.08 -13.68 13.27
CA PRO A 146 -18.30 -13.79 14.70
C PRO A 146 -16.98 -13.64 15.45
N VAL A 147 -16.93 -12.70 16.39
CA VAL A 147 -15.81 -12.48 17.30
C VAL A 147 -16.36 -12.08 18.67
N SER A 148 -15.64 -12.46 19.72
CA SER A 148 -15.96 -12.15 21.11
C SER A 148 -14.83 -11.39 21.83
N SER A 149 -13.65 -11.30 21.21
CA SER A 149 -12.46 -10.65 21.77
C SER A 149 -11.58 -10.03 20.69
N TRP A 150 -10.64 -9.17 21.10
CA TRP A 150 -9.63 -8.60 20.21
C TRP A 150 -8.70 -9.67 19.62
N ASP A 151 -8.35 -10.72 20.37
CA ASP A 151 -7.52 -11.81 19.87
C ASP A 151 -8.23 -12.59 18.75
N GLU A 152 -9.54 -12.82 18.90
CA GLU A 152 -10.35 -13.41 17.84
C GLU A 152 -10.47 -12.49 16.63
N ALA A 153 -10.61 -11.18 16.83
CA ALA A 153 -10.60 -10.21 15.74
C ALA A 153 -9.26 -10.19 15.00
N VAL A 154 -8.13 -10.20 15.73
CA VAL A 154 -6.79 -10.31 15.14
C VAL A 154 -6.67 -11.57 14.30
N LYS A 155 -7.06 -12.73 14.86
CA LYS A 155 -7.01 -14.01 14.15
C LYS A 155 -7.88 -13.99 12.90
N ALA A 156 -9.11 -13.48 13.01
CA ALA A 156 -10.06 -13.38 11.90
C ALA A 156 -9.54 -12.52 10.74
N ILE A 157 -8.79 -11.46 11.03
CA ILE A 157 -8.17 -10.60 10.01
C ILE A 157 -6.85 -11.20 9.48
N ALA A 158 -6.11 -11.93 10.31
CA ALA A 158 -4.87 -12.57 9.90
C ALA A 158 -5.10 -13.76 8.94
N GLU A 159 -6.11 -14.58 9.22
CA GLU A 159 -6.33 -15.89 8.60
C GLU A 159 -6.42 -15.88 7.07
N PRO A 160 -7.15 -14.96 6.40
CA PRO A 160 -7.26 -14.99 4.94
C PRO A 160 -5.99 -14.49 4.22
N GLY A 161 -5.01 -13.96 4.96
CA GLY A 161 -3.73 -13.52 4.42
C GLY A 161 -3.61 -12.01 4.17
N PRO A 162 -2.47 -11.57 3.62
CA PRO A 162 -2.18 -10.17 3.37
C PRO A 162 -3.28 -9.45 2.58
N ASP A 163 -3.49 -8.18 2.91
CA ASP A 163 -4.54 -7.31 2.40
C ASP A 163 -5.98 -7.68 2.79
N THR A 164 -6.15 -8.57 3.78
CA THR A 164 -7.45 -8.72 4.45
C THR A 164 -7.81 -7.41 5.14
N ARG A 165 -9.07 -6.99 5.01
CA ARG A 165 -9.58 -5.74 5.59
C ARG A 165 -10.73 -6.04 6.54
N GLY A 166 -10.89 -5.21 7.55
CA GLY A 166 -11.98 -5.34 8.51
C GLY A 166 -12.49 -4.00 9.01
N LEU A 167 -13.74 -3.97 9.46
CA LEU A 167 -14.32 -2.87 10.20
C LEU A 167 -14.81 -3.43 11.52
N VAL A 168 -14.39 -2.82 12.62
CA VAL A 168 -14.82 -3.23 13.96
C VAL A 168 -15.67 -2.13 14.56
N TRP A 169 -16.91 -2.46 14.85
CA TRP A 169 -17.77 -1.65 15.70
C TRP A 169 -17.62 -2.10 17.15
N VAL A 170 -16.95 -1.27 17.94
CA VAL A 170 -16.74 -1.46 19.38
C VAL A 170 -17.95 -0.90 20.11
N ARG A 171 -18.74 -1.74 20.77
CA ARG A 171 -19.90 -1.33 21.57
C ARG A 171 -19.50 -1.29 23.04
N ARG A 172 -19.73 -0.15 23.71
CA ARG A 172 -19.37 0.03 25.12
C ARG A 172 -20.59 0.20 26.00
N GLU A 173 -20.50 -0.27 27.23
CA GLU A 173 -21.55 -0.11 28.23
C GLU A 173 -21.07 0.49 29.55
N ALA A 174 -21.96 1.18 30.24
CA ALA A 174 -21.77 1.62 31.62
C ALA A 174 -23.12 1.53 32.34
N GLY A 175 -23.10 1.04 33.58
CA GLY A 175 -24.33 0.87 34.37
C GLY A 175 -25.40 -0.01 33.70
N GLY A 176 -24.99 -0.98 32.86
CA GLY A 176 -25.90 -1.85 32.10
C GLY A 176 -26.51 -1.24 30.84
N HIS A 177 -26.15 -0.01 30.48
CA HIS A 177 -26.63 0.69 29.29
C HIS A 177 -25.52 0.88 28.27
N GLU A 178 -25.86 0.81 26.98
CA GLU A 178 -24.96 1.22 25.91
C GLU A 178 -24.70 2.73 26.01
N VAL A 179 -23.43 3.11 26.00
CA VAL A 179 -23.01 4.51 26.19
C VAL A 179 -22.33 5.09 24.96
N THR A 180 -21.54 4.30 24.25
CA THR A 180 -20.93 4.76 23.00
C THR A 180 -20.52 3.57 22.15
N GLY A 181 -20.57 3.76 20.84
CA GLY A 181 -19.85 2.91 19.91
C GLY A 181 -18.66 3.65 19.29
N HIS A 182 -17.61 2.93 18.93
CA HIS A 182 -16.52 3.44 18.09
C HIS A 182 -16.33 2.54 16.87
N LEU A 183 -15.78 3.10 15.81
CA LEU A 183 -15.52 2.40 14.56
C LEU A 183 -14.02 2.40 14.28
N LEU A 184 -13.44 1.22 14.16
CA LEU A 184 -12.03 1.02 13.85
C LEU A 184 -11.88 0.31 12.51
N TYR A 185 -10.83 0.66 11.77
CA TYR A 185 -10.44 -0.03 10.55
C TYR A 185 -9.35 -1.05 10.86
N ALA A 186 -9.49 -2.28 10.39
CA ALA A 186 -8.48 -3.32 10.51
C ALA A 186 -7.86 -3.61 9.14
N HIS A 187 -6.53 -3.76 9.09
CA HIS A 187 -5.82 -4.12 7.86
C HIS A 187 -4.73 -5.15 8.15
N ASN A 188 -4.69 -6.22 7.36
CA ASN A 188 -3.60 -7.17 7.34
C ASN A 188 -2.50 -6.66 6.39
N ASN A 189 -1.62 -5.81 6.89
CA ASN A 189 -0.51 -5.28 6.12
C ASN A 189 0.66 -6.28 6.12
N LYS A 190 0.83 -7.01 5.01
CA LYS A 190 1.94 -7.97 4.81
C LYS A 190 2.07 -9.01 5.94
N GLY A 191 0.94 -9.54 6.40
CA GLY A 191 0.89 -10.54 7.48
C GLY A 191 0.82 -9.96 8.89
N ARG A 192 0.81 -8.63 9.05
CA ARG A 192 0.64 -7.97 10.34
C ARG A 192 -0.71 -7.27 10.40
N VAL A 193 -1.51 -7.62 11.39
CA VAL A 193 -2.81 -6.97 11.63
C VAL A 193 -2.59 -5.66 12.38
N VAL A 194 -3.08 -4.57 11.79
CA VAL A 194 -3.12 -3.24 12.42
C VAL A 194 -4.56 -2.78 12.54
N PHE A 195 -4.87 -2.10 13.65
CA PHE A 195 -6.13 -1.39 13.83
C PHE A 195 -5.86 0.12 13.81
N LEU A 196 -6.64 0.83 13.03
CA LEU A 196 -6.51 2.25 12.76
C LEU A 196 -7.77 2.96 13.23
N ASP A 197 -7.56 4.08 13.91
CA ASP A 197 -8.61 4.99 14.31
C ASP A 197 -8.64 6.18 13.36
N GLY A 198 -9.67 6.24 12.52
CA GLY A 198 -9.85 7.33 11.56
C GLY A 198 -10.19 8.67 12.19
N LEU A 199 -10.69 8.70 13.44
CA LEU A 199 -10.97 9.97 14.13
C LEU A 199 -9.68 10.64 14.60
N THR A 200 -8.71 9.86 15.06
CA THR A 200 -7.44 10.36 15.59
C THR A 200 -6.30 10.29 14.58
N SER A 201 -6.52 9.68 13.42
CA SER A 201 -5.50 9.42 12.39
C SER A 201 -4.28 8.67 12.96
N SER A 202 -4.53 7.70 13.84
CA SER A 202 -3.47 6.96 14.55
C SER A 202 -3.77 5.46 14.62
N LEU A 203 -2.84 4.70 15.20
CA LEU A 203 -3.17 3.35 15.68
C LEU A 203 -4.30 3.44 16.70
N ALA A 204 -5.23 2.49 16.62
CA ALA A 204 -6.36 2.42 17.52
C ALA A 204 -5.95 1.88 18.88
N ARG A 205 -6.58 2.39 19.94
CA ARG A 205 -6.53 1.77 21.26
C ARG A 205 -7.56 0.65 21.34
N LEU A 206 -7.11 -0.56 21.63
CA LEU A 206 -7.98 -1.73 21.78
C LEU A 206 -8.46 -1.80 23.23
N ASP A 207 -9.63 -1.21 23.49
CA ASP A 207 -10.21 -1.21 24.84
C ASP A 207 -10.60 -2.63 25.26
N THR A 208 -10.26 -3.03 26.47
CA THR A 208 -10.68 -4.31 27.07
C THR A 208 -11.70 -4.13 28.19
N GLU A 209 -11.78 -2.92 28.75
CA GLU A 209 -12.72 -2.56 29.81
C GLU A 209 -13.99 -1.93 29.25
N ASN A 210 -15.13 -2.20 29.87
CA ASN A 210 -16.44 -1.64 29.52
C ASN A 210 -16.86 -1.91 28.05
N VAL A 211 -16.25 -2.90 27.39
CA VAL A 211 -16.65 -3.38 26.06
C VAL A 211 -17.76 -4.40 26.23
N ARG A 212 -18.92 -4.06 25.68
CA ARG A 212 -20.10 -4.94 25.64
C ARG A 212 -19.99 -5.96 24.53
N GLU A 213 -19.54 -5.54 23.35
CA GLU A 213 -19.48 -6.38 22.16
C GLU A 213 -18.51 -5.79 21.13
N LEU A 214 -17.88 -6.67 20.35
CA LEU A 214 -17.16 -6.33 19.14
C LEU A 214 -17.93 -6.90 17.95
N VAL A 215 -18.40 -6.03 17.06
CA VAL A 215 -19.04 -6.44 15.81
C VAL A 215 -18.02 -6.29 14.69
N LEU A 216 -17.52 -7.41 14.18
CA LEU A 216 -16.56 -7.44 13.07
C LEU A 216 -17.28 -7.74 11.76
N VAL A 217 -16.96 -6.94 10.74
CA VAL A 217 -17.14 -7.33 9.34
C VAL A 217 -15.79 -7.36 8.64
N ARG A 218 -15.62 -8.26 7.69
CA ARG A 218 -14.35 -8.52 7.02
C ARG A 218 -14.54 -8.61 5.51
N ALA A 219 -13.65 -7.97 4.77
CA ALA A 219 -13.42 -8.24 3.36
C ALA A 219 -12.16 -9.09 3.24
N THR A 220 -12.30 -10.27 2.64
CA THR A 220 -11.13 -11.08 2.27
C THR A 220 -10.39 -10.41 1.13
N PRO A 221 -9.07 -10.62 0.97
CA PRO A 221 -8.34 -10.11 -0.17
C PRO A 221 -9.09 -10.52 -1.42
N GLN A 222 -9.51 -9.55 -2.23
CA GLN A 222 -9.90 -9.89 -3.58
C GLN A 222 -8.62 -10.41 -4.21
N VAL A 223 -8.61 -11.67 -4.64
CA VAL A 223 -7.59 -12.16 -5.56
C VAL A 223 -7.84 -11.43 -6.87
N SER A 224 -7.53 -10.13 -6.90
CA SER A 224 -7.32 -9.41 -8.14
C SER A 224 -6.07 -10.02 -8.70
N ARG A 225 -6.26 -11.10 -9.46
CA ARG A 225 -5.18 -11.72 -10.20
C ARG A 225 -4.50 -10.60 -10.94
N ALA A 226 -3.21 -10.46 -10.73
CA ALA A 226 -2.48 -9.43 -11.44
C ALA A 226 -2.78 -9.63 -12.94
N PRO A 227 -3.01 -8.57 -13.73
CA PRO A 227 -3.53 -8.72 -15.09
C PRO A 227 -2.76 -9.75 -15.95
N TRP A 228 -1.45 -9.90 -15.70
CA TRP A 228 -0.53 -10.85 -16.32
C TRP A 228 -0.54 -12.29 -15.75
N GLU A 229 -1.32 -12.65 -14.74
CA GLU A 229 -1.40 -14.03 -14.19
C GLU A 229 -2.21 -14.99 -15.08
N ARG A 230 -2.58 -14.57 -16.29
CA ARG A 230 -3.21 -15.44 -17.29
C ARG A 230 -2.13 -16.33 -17.93
N PRO A 231 -2.43 -17.61 -18.21
CA PRO A 231 -1.55 -18.43 -19.04
C PRO A 231 -1.29 -17.81 -20.41
N ALA A 232 -0.10 -18.03 -20.96
CA ALA A 232 0.33 -17.53 -22.26
C ALA A 232 0.70 -18.69 -23.20
N PRO A 233 -0.31 -19.45 -23.70
CA PRO A 233 -0.07 -20.63 -24.52
C PRO A 233 0.45 -20.30 -25.93
N ASP A 234 0.23 -19.06 -26.41
CA ASP A 234 0.60 -18.61 -27.75
C ASP A 234 1.26 -17.21 -27.71
N ALA A 235 1.77 -16.78 -28.87
CA ALA A 235 2.51 -15.53 -29.01
C ALA A 235 1.67 -14.28 -28.71
N GLU A 236 0.36 -14.30 -28.95
CA GLU A 236 -0.52 -13.16 -28.67
C GLU A 236 -0.74 -13.01 -27.17
N ALA A 237 -1.13 -14.11 -26.51
CA ALA A 237 -1.29 -14.15 -25.07
C ALA A 237 0.02 -13.79 -24.33
N ALA A 238 1.17 -14.23 -24.84
CA ALA A 238 2.48 -13.89 -24.27
C ALA A 238 2.81 -12.41 -24.40
N ARG A 239 2.53 -11.78 -25.56
CA ARG A 239 2.74 -10.35 -25.77
C ARG A 239 1.85 -9.51 -24.85
N ASP A 240 0.58 -9.88 -24.72
CA ASP A 240 -0.35 -9.17 -23.85
C ASP A 240 0.01 -9.33 -22.39
N LYS A 241 0.44 -10.53 -21.98
CA LYS A 241 0.96 -10.80 -20.64
C LYS A 241 2.20 -9.97 -20.32
N ALA A 242 3.17 -9.91 -21.25
CA ALA A 242 4.37 -9.11 -21.08
C ALA A 242 4.06 -7.62 -21.00
N ARG A 243 3.17 -7.10 -21.87
CA ARG A 243 2.75 -5.68 -21.85
C ARG A 243 2.12 -5.30 -20.52
N GLN A 244 1.21 -6.13 -20.01
CA GLN A 244 0.54 -5.89 -18.72
C GLN A 244 1.53 -5.90 -17.56
N TRP A 245 2.49 -6.83 -17.57
CA TRP A 245 3.52 -6.88 -16.56
C TRP A 245 4.49 -5.68 -16.63
N LEU A 246 4.95 -5.31 -17.83
CA LEU A 246 5.80 -4.13 -18.04
C LEU A 246 5.09 -2.84 -17.65
N ASP A 247 3.81 -2.69 -17.97
CA ASP A 247 3.00 -1.54 -17.57
C ASP A 247 2.92 -1.41 -16.05
N SER A 248 2.71 -2.53 -15.35
CA SER A 248 2.71 -2.53 -13.88
C SER A 248 4.10 -2.31 -13.26
N ALA A 249 5.16 -2.81 -13.87
CA ALA A 249 6.51 -2.68 -13.35
C ALA A 249 7.08 -1.27 -13.58
N TYR A 250 6.73 -0.63 -14.70
CA TYR A 250 7.36 0.60 -15.19
C TYR A 250 6.40 1.76 -15.44
N GLY A 251 5.11 1.63 -15.12
CA GLY A 251 4.12 2.70 -15.28
C GLY A 251 3.90 3.14 -16.73
N GLY A 252 4.04 2.20 -17.68
CA GLY A 252 3.88 2.48 -19.11
C GLY A 252 5.10 3.10 -19.81
N GLU A 253 6.27 3.14 -19.16
CA GLU A 253 7.50 3.71 -19.74
C GLU A 253 8.26 2.74 -20.66
N VAL A 254 7.99 1.43 -20.55
CA VAL A 254 8.71 0.37 -21.27
C VAL A 254 7.77 -0.36 -22.24
N GLU A 255 8.26 -0.72 -23.42
CA GLU A 255 7.52 -1.49 -24.42
C GLU A 255 8.35 -2.59 -25.08
N LEU A 256 7.67 -3.58 -25.66
CA LEU A 256 8.30 -4.71 -26.36
C LEU A 256 8.89 -4.26 -27.70
N VAL A 257 10.07 -4.77 -28.04
CA VAL A 257 10.77 -4.49 -29.29
C VAL A 257 10.61 -5.67 -30.25
N GLU A 258 9.87 -5.45 -31.34
CA GLU A 258 9.64 -6.43 -32.41
C GLU A 258 9.29 -7.86 -31.92
N PRO A 259 8.30 -8.04 -31.02
CA PRO A 259 7.97 -9.37 -30.51
C PRO A 259 7.33 -10.23 -31.60
N GLY A 260 7.78 -11.48 -31.75
CA GLY A 260 7.28 -12.37 -32.79
C GLY A 260 7.33 -13.85 -32.42
N PRO A 261 6.76 -14.74 -33.26
CA PRO A 261 6.68 -16.18 -32.98
C PRO A 261 8.04 -16.86 -32.77
N GLY A 262 9.12 -16.33 -33.35
CA GLY A 262 10.49 -16.86 -33.17
C GLY A 262 11.09 -16.60 -31.78
N ASP A 263 10.35 -15.96 -30.87
CA ASP A 263 10.75 -15.71 -29.49
C ASP A 263 10.30 -16.84 -28.53
N GLU A 264 9.65 -17.89 -29.06
CA GLU A 264 9.19 -19.04 -28.28
C GLU A 264 10.36 -19.91 -27.81
N THR A 265 10.31 -20.36 -26.55
CA THR A 265 11.19 -21.37 -25.98
C THR A 265 10.39 -22.59 -25.53
N GLN A 266 11.04 -23.63 -25.00
CA GLN A 266 10.34 -24.81 -24.51
C GLN A 266 9.31 -24.44 -23.42
N ARG A 267 9.72 -23.57 -22.49
CA ARG A 267 8.97 -23.23 -21.27
C ARG A 267 8.24 -21.87 -21.32
N GLY A 268 8.55 -21.03 -22.29
CA GLY A 268 8.08 -19.64 -22.31
C GLY A 268 8.28 -18.91 -23.63
N TRP A 269 8.40 -17.60 -23.49
CA TRP A 269 8.71 -16.64 -24.54
C TRP A 269 9.77 -15.67 -24.05
N VAL A 270 10.67 -15.22 -24.91
CA VAL A 270 11.77 -14.30 -24.57
C VAL A 270 11.71 -13.09 -25.47
N PHE A 271 11.23 -11.96 -24.94
CA PHE A 271 11.09 -10.73 -25.69
C PHE A 271 12.15 -9.70 -25.29
N SER A 272 12.67 -8.97 -26.28
CA SER A 272 13.36 -7.71 -26.03
C SER A 272 12.34 -6.62 -25.64
N CYS A 273 12.75 -5.71 -24.76
CA CYS A 273 11.97 -4.54 -24.37
C CYS A 273 12.90 -3.35 -24.13
N ASP A 274 12.38 -2.14 -24.32
CA ASP A 274 13.15 -0.91 -24.10
C ASP A 274 12.23 0.24 -23.70
N THR A 275 12.78 1.36 -23.27
CA THR A 275 11.99 2.53 -22.93
C THR A 275 11.41 3.16 -24.20
N ARG A 276 10.17 3.66 -24.08
CA ARG A 276 9.50 4.43 -25.15
C ARG A 276 10.33 5.65 -25.57
N ARG A 277 11.06 6.25 -24.63
CA ARG A 277 11.90 7.40 -24.88
C ARG A 277 13.09 7.02 -25.78
N HIS A 278 13.74 5.88 -25.54
CA HIS A 278 14.79 5.38 -26.41
C HIS A 278 14.25 5.06 -27.80
N LEU A 279 13.15 4.30 -27.90
CA LEU A 279 12.61 3.85 -29.18
C LEU A 279 12.16 5.00 -30.09
N ARG A 280 11.77 6.15 -29.51
CA ARG A 280 11.45 7.37 -30.27
C ARG A 280 12.66 8.26 -30.53
N GLY A 281 13.56 8.39 -29.55
CA GLY A 281 14.62 9.40 -29.55
C GLY A 281 16.00 8.88 -29.97
N GLY A 282 16.22 7.58 -29.97
CA GLY A 282 17.48 6.92 -30.34
C GLY A 282 18.67 7.18 -29.41
N ARG A 283 18.48 7.91 -28.30
CA ARG A 283 19.56 8.21 -27.35
C ARG A 283 19.83 7.01 -26.47
N TRP A 284 21.07 6.53 -26.45
CA TRP A 284 21.46 5.35 -25.67
C TRP A 284 21.29 5.54 -24.16
N GLN A 285 21.37 6.77 -23.64
CA GLN A 285 21.16 7.06 -22.20
C GLN A 285 19.73 6.74 -21.75
N ASP A 286 18.80 6.71 -22.71
CA ASP A 286 17.41 6.42 -22.47
C ASP A 286 17.12 4.90 -22.53
N THR A 287 18.11 4.05 -22.88
CA THR A 287 17.92 2.60 -23.00
C THR A 287 17.72 1.91 -21.64
N LEU A 288 16.85 0.91 -21.60
CA LEU A 288 16.63 0.05 -20.44
C LEU A 288 17.83 -0.87 -20.21
N LEU A 289 18.30 -0.98 -18.97
CA LEU A 289 19.39 -1.90 -18.63
C LEU A 289 18.94 -3.38 -18.71
N ASP A 290 17.74 -3.65 -18.22
CA ASP A 290 17.12 -4.97 -18.13
C ASP A 290 16.24 -5.25 -19.37
N ALA A 291 16.78 -5.04 -20.57
CA ALA A 291 16.05 -5.01 -21.84
C ALA A 291 15.51 -6.37 -22.35
N THR A 292 15.42 -7.39 -21.49
CA THR A 292 14.90 -8.73 -21.82
C THR A 292 13.87 -9.15 -20.78
N VAL A 293 12.68 -9.55 -21.25
CA VAL A 293 11.62 -10.11 -20.42
C VAL A 293 11.30 -11.54 -20.86
N VAL A 294 11.28 -12.45 -19.91
CA VAL A 294 10.89 -13.84 -20.08
C VAL A 294 9.44 -14.01 -19.60
N VAL A 295 8.62 -14.65 -20.41
CA VAL A 295 7.19 -14.87 -20.15
C VAL A 295 6.91 -16.37 -20.04
N PRO A 296 6.65 -16.90 -18.84
CA PRO A 296 6.24 -18.29 -18.67
C PRO A 296 4.90 -18.58 -19.35
N LYS A 297 4.75 -19.78 -19.93
CA LYS A 297 3.49 -20.24 -20.55
C LYS A 297 2.35 -20.45 -19.55
N ASP A 298 2.68 -20.71 -18.29
CA ASP A 298 1.72 -20.89 -17.20
C ASP A 298 1.27 -19.56 -16.58
N ALA A 299 0.67 -19.59 -15.39
CA ALA A 299 0.20 -18.39 -14.69
C ALA A 299 1.32 -17.63 -13.95
N ALA A 300 2.58 -18.10 -13.98
CA ALA A 300 3.67 -17.46 -13.28
C ALA A 300 3.98 -16.07 -13.85
N ALA A 301 4.48 -15.17 -13.00
CA ALA A 301 4.83 -13.82 -13.38
C ALA A 301 5.97 -13.81 -14.42
N PRO A 302 5.92 -12.91 -15.43
CA PRO A 302 7.09 -12.57 -16.23
C PRO A 302 8.23 -12.04 -15.35
N PHE A 303 9.47 -12.13 -15.86
CA PHE A 303 10.66 -11.69 -15.14
C PHE A 303 11.80 -11.28 -16.08
N HIS A 304 12.76 -10.50 -15.57
CA HIS A 304 14.01 -10.17 -16.27
C HIS A 304 15.09 -11.24 -16.07
N VAL A 305 16.12 -11.24 -16.92
CA VAL A 305 17.30 -12.10 -16.78
C VAL A 305 18.46 -11.33 -16.13
N PRO A 306 19.36 -12.00 -15.39
CA PRO A 306 20.55 -11.34 -14.83
C PRO A 306 21.48 -10.77 -15.90
N ASN A 307 22.09 -9.61 -15.61
CA ASN A 307 22.86 -8.87 -16.61
C ASN A 307 24.23 -9.48 -16.91
N SER A 308 24.85 -10.09 -15.91
CA SER A 308 26.20 -10.68 -16.00
C SER A 308 26.24 -11.94 -16.88
N ALA A 309 25.29 -12.86 -16.70
CA ALA A 309 25.23 -14.14 -17.42
C ALA A 309 23.80 -14.51 -17.89
N PRO A 310 23.14 -13.68 -18.72
CA PRO A 310 21.72 -13.82 -19.05
C PRO A 310 21.40 -15.13 -19.77
N TRP A 311 22.24 -15.54 -20.72
CA TRP A 311 21.93 -16.67 -21.62
C TRP A 311 22.14 -18.03 -20.97
N ALA A 312 23.19 -18.18 -20.16
CA ALA A 312 23.38 -19.39 -19.37
C ALA A 312 22.26 -19.58 -18.33
N TRP A 313 21.86 -18.48 -17.69
CA TRP A 313 20.72 -18.46 -16.77
C TRP A 313 19.42 -18.85 -17.46
N LEU A 314 19.13 -18.26 -18.63
CA LEU A 314 17.93 -18.55 -19.42
C LEU A 314 17.89 -20.00 -19.90
N ALA A 315 19.02 -20.53 -20.39
CA ALA A 315 19.12 -21.92 -20.82
C ALA A 315 18.83 -22.89 -19.66
N HIS A 316 19.33 -22.60 -18.46
CA HIS A 316 19.06 -23.42 -17.28
C HIS A 316 17.58 -23.37 -16.87
N TRP A 317 16.94 -22.20 -16.95
CA TRP A 317 15.49 -22.06 -16.73
C TRP A 317 14.67 -22.85 -17.73
N ASP A 318 14.99 -22.75 -19.03
CA ASP A 318 14.22 -23.41 -20.10
C ASP A 318 14.33 -24.94 -20.01
N GLN A 319 15.45 -25.45 -19.50
CA GLN A 319 15.68 -26.88 -19.20
C GLN A 319 14.97 -27.38 -17.93
N GLY A 320 14.18 -26.53 -17.26
CA GLY A 320 13.38 -26.92 -16.09
C GLY A 320 13.98 -26.53 -14.74
N GLY A 321 15.10 -25.80 -14.70
CA GLY A 321 15.64 -25.23 -13.47
C GLY A 321 14.61 -24.36 -12.74
N VAL A 322 14.61 -24.40 -11.41
CA VAL A 322 13.69 -23.59 -10.58
C VAL A 322 14.46 -22.43 -9.95
N PRO A 323 14.28 -21.18 -10.39
CA PRO A 323 15.02 -20.04 -9.86
C PRO A 323 14.86 -19.87 -8.36
N GLY A 324 15.92 -19.42 -7.69
CA GLY A 324 15.94 -19.20 -6.24
C GLY A 324 16.13 -20.48 -5.41
N THR A 325 16.48 -21.60 -6.04
CA THR A 325 16.75 -22.87 -5.35
C THR A 325 18.18 -23.34 -5.55
N GLY A 326 18.82 -23.83 -4.48
CA GLY A 326 20.20 -24.30 -4.52
C GLY A 326 21.17 -23.23 -5.04
N SER A 327 21.93 -23.57 -6.08
CA SER A 327 22.88 -22.65 -6.74
C SER A 327 22.25 -21.84 -7.88
N PHE A 328 20.94 -21.96 -8.13
CA PHE A 328 20.28 -21.23 -9.21
C PHE A 328 19.70 -19.91 -8.69
N PRO A 329 20.32 -18.74 -9.01
CA PRO A 329 19.85 -17.46 -8.49
C PRO A 329 18.42 -17.13 -8.93
N ALA A 330 17.70 -16.43 -8.05
CA ALA A 330 16.39 -15.89 -8.37
C ALA A 330 16.48 -14.85 -9.51
N PRO A 331 15.40 -14.63 -10.27
CA PRO A 331 15.39 -13.57 -11.28
C PRO A 331 15.56 -12.20 -10.61
N PRO A 332 16.27 -11.25 -11.25
CA PRO A 332 16.38 -9.90 -10.73
C PRO A 332 15.00 -9.22 -10.65
N ALA A 333 14.83 -8.38 -9.62
CA ALA A 333 13.69 -7.46 -9.56
C ALA A 333 13.83 -6.38 -10.65
N PRO A 334 12.72 -5.85 -11.21
CA PRO A 334 12.76 -4.76 -12.17
C PRO A 334 13.56 -3.55 -11.65
N GLY A 335 14.55 -3.10 -12.42
CA GLY A 335 15.31 -1.88 -12.12
C GLY A 335 14.54 -0.60 -12.42
N ARG A 336 15.26 0.52 -12.52
CA ARG A 336 14.68 1.80 -12.98
C ARG A 336 14.59 1.79 -14.51
N ALA A 337 13.48 2.24 -15.08
CA ALA A 337 13.34 2.40 -16.54
C ALA A 337 14.47 3.28 -17.12
N TYR A 338 14.77 4.38 -16.41
CA TYR A 338 15.83 5.31 -16.75
C TYR A 338 16.98 5.18 -15.75
N TRP A 339 17.95 4.32 -16.05
CA TRP A 339 19.03 3.99 -15.13
C TRP A 339 20.18 5.01 -15.13
N PHE A 340 20.47 5.62 -16.28
CA PHE A 340 21.71 6.39 -16.50
C PHE A 340 21.83 7.58 -15.54
N GLU A 341 20.94 8.58 -15.65
CA GLU A 341 21.02 9.82 -14.87
C GLU A 341 21.05 9.56 -13.35
N PRO A 342 20.17 8.71 -12.78
CA PRO A 342 20.23 8.46 -11.35
C PRO A 342 21.48 7.69 -10.91
N THR A 343 22.00 6.78 -11.73
CA THR A 343 23.26 6.07 -11.41
C THR A 343 24.44 7.04 -11.39
N LEU A 344 24.52 7.94 -12.36
CA LEU A 344 25.62 8.91 -12.43
C LEU A 344 25.50 10.00 -11.35
N ALA A 345 24.29 10.31 -10.87
CA ALA A 345 24.12 11.19 -9.71
C ALA A 345 24.76 10.62 -8.43
N GLU A 346 24.81 9.29 -8.30
CA GLU A 346 25.46 8.60 -7.18
C GLU A 346 26.98 8.43 -7.39
N LEU A 347 27.42 8.19 -8.63
CA LEU A 347 28.82 7.95 -8.95
C LEU A 347 29.65 9.23 -9.09
N GLY A 348 29.08 10.30 -9.65
CA GLY A 348 29.77 11.56 -9.94
C GLY A 348 29.53 12.06 -11.36
N PRO A 349 29.87 13.33 -11.64
CA PRO A 349 29.66 13.94 -12.95
C PRO A 349 30.44 13.20 -14.05
N VAL A 350 29.77 12.99 -15.18
CA VAL A 350 30.39 12.39 -16.39
C VAL A 350 31.42 13.36 -16.95
N LEU A 351 32.63 12.84 -17.17
CA LEU A 351 33.76 13.56 -17.75
C LEU A 351 33.88 13.31 -19.26
N SER A 352 33.64 12.08 -19.70
CA SER A 352 33.69 11.70 -21.12
C SER A 352 32.95 10.38 -21.36
N THR A 353 32.52 10.15 -22.59
CA THR A 353 31.94 8.89 -23.05
C THR A 353 32.52 8.48 -24.40
N SER A 354 32.70 7.17 -24.63
CA SER A 354 33.21 6.61 -25.88
C SER A 354 32.62 5.22 -26.14
N ASP A 355 32.60 4.84 -27.42
CA ASP A 355 31.98 3.61 -27.91
C ASP A 355 33.05 2.68 -28.48
N HIS A 356 33.00 1.41 -28.09
CA HIS A 356 33.89 0.37 -28.58
C HIS A 356 33.10 -0.86 -29.05
N GLN A 357 33.71 -1.62 -29.95
CA GLN A 357 33.14 -2.88 -30.45
C GLN A 357 33.73 -4.11 -29.77
N GLN A 358 34.83 -3.96 -29.03
CA GLN A 358 35.60 -5.06 -28.44
C GLN A 358 36.14 -4.64 -27.07
N TRP A 359 36.19 -5.58 -26.13
CA TRP A 359 36.75 -5.40 -24.80
C TRP A 359 38.18 -4.88 -24.83
N GLN A 360 39.00 -5.39 -25.76
CA GLN A 360 40.39 -4.96 -25.89
C GLN A 360 40.51 -3.45 -26.13
N SER A 361 39.64 -2.89 -26.98
CA SER A 361 39.64 -1.45 -27.27
C SER A 361 39.15 -0.62 -26.07
N ALA A 362 38.08 -1.07 -25.40
CA ALA A 362 37.53 -0.37 -24.23
C ALA A 362 38.52 -0.36 -23.06
N THR A 363 39.14 -1.51 -22.76
CA THR A 363 40.15 -1.65 -21.70
C THR A 363 41.43 -0.88 -22.01
N ALA A 364 41.86 -0.85 -23.29
CA ALA A 364 42.99 -0.02 -23.70
C ALA A 364 42.74 1.47 -23.44
N GLU A 365 41.53 1.97 -23.72
CA GLU A 365 41.17 3.35 -23.39
C GLU A 365 41.21 3.60 -21.87
N VAL A 366 40.60 2.72 -21.07
CA VAL A 366 40.60 2.88 -19.61
C VAL A 366 42.03 2.83 -19.04
N SER A 367 42.91 2.00 -19.61
CA SER A 367 44.31 1.91 -19.20
C SER A 367 45.11 3.18 -19.47
N ALA A 368 44.66 4.02 -20.41
CA ALA A 368 45.28 5.29 -20.71
C ALA A 368 44.85 6.43 -19.76
N PHE A 369 43.88 6.18 -18.88
CA PHE A 369 43.48 7.16 -17.87
C PHE A 369 44.55 7.30 -16.76
N PRO A 370 44.62 8.47 -16.07
CA PRO A 370 45.50 8.63 -14.92
C PRO A 370 45.23 7.57 -13.83
N PRO A 371 46.26 7.07 -13.12
CA PRO A 371 46.07 6.20 -11.96
C PRO A 371 45.08 6.80 -10.95
N GLY A 372 44.22 5.96 -10.40
CA GLY A 372 43.10 6.34 -9.53
C GLY A 372 41.83 6.75 -10.28
N SER A 373 41.86 6.87 -11.61
CA SER A 373 40.64 7.15 -12.41
C SER A 373 39.66 5.99 -12.34
N ARG A 374 38.36 6.34 -12.39
CA ARG A 374 37.25 5.39 -12.44
C ARG A 374 36.45 5.56 -13.72
N ALA A 375 35.94 4.46 -14.24
CA ALA A 375 35.03 4.46 -15.36
C ALA A 375 33.99 3.35 -15.20
N LEU A 376 32.84 3.54 -15.83
CA LEU A 376 31.82 2.52 -15.98
C LEU A 376 31.87 2.01 -17.41
N ILE A 377 32.01 0.71 -17.60
CA ILE A 377 31.90 0.05 -18.89
C ILE A 377 30.50 -0.54 -18.97
N TRP A 378 29.64 0.05 -19.80
CA TRP A 378 28.33 -0.51 -20.11
C TRP A 378 28.43 -1.43 -21.33
N VAL A 379 28.33 -2.73 -21.08
CA VAL A 379 28.36 -3.80 -22.08
C VAL A 379 26.95 -4.00 -22.59
N ARG A 380 26.71 -3.61 -23.84
CA ARG A 380 25.43 -3.78 -24.53
C ARG A 380 25.42 -5.09 -25.27
N ARG A 381 24.47 -5.96 -24.97
CA ARG A 381 24.36 -7.28 -25.58
C ARG A 381 23.10 -7.43 -26.43
N THR A 382 23.20 -8.29 -27.44
CA THR A 382 22.06 -8.66 -28.26
C THR A 382 21.53 -10.03 -27.91
N ASP A 383 20.25 -10.25 -28.19
CA ASP A 383 19.67 -11.59 -28.23
C ASP A 383 20.16 -12.37 -29.47
N GLY A 384 19.73 -13.63 -29.57
CA GLY A 384 20.03 -14.49 -30.73
C GLY A 384 19.48 -13.99 -32.07
N ARG A 385 18.73 -12.87 -32.07
CA ARG A 385 18.12 -12.24 -33.25
C ARG A 385 18.75 -10.88 -33.57
N GLY A 386 19.74 -10.44 -32.80
CA GLY A 386 20.45 -9.18 -33.01
C GLY A 386 19.73 -7.94 -32.43
N ARG A 387 18.65 -8.12 -31.67
CA ARG A 387 17.99 -7.02 -30.95
C ARG A 387 18.76 -6.72 -29.66
N GLU A 388 18.82 -5.47 -29.25
CA GLU A 388 19.38 -5.14 -27.93
C GLU A 388 18.55 -5.80 -26.84
N ALA A 389 19.22 -6.38 -25.85
CA ALA A 389 18.60 -7.33 -24.96
C ALA A 389 19.01 -7.16 -23.50
N VAL A 390 20.30 -6.98 -23.21
CA VAL A 390 20.75 -6.88 -21.82
C VAL A 390 21.95 -5.94 -21.74
N GLY A 391 21.92 -5.02 -20.79
CA GLY A 391 23.03 -4.14 -20.46
C GLY A 391 23.74 -4.59 -19.19
N TRP A 392 25.05 -4.83 -19.23
CA TRP A 392 25.84 -5.16 -18.04
C TRP A 392 26.77 -4.00 -17.68
N LEU A 393 26.78 -3.60 -16.42
CA LEU A 393 27.60 -2.49 -15.92
C LEU A 393 28.81 -3.04 -15.18
N VAL A 394 30.01 -2.73 -15.68
CA VAL A 394 31.29 -3.13 -15.08
C VAL A 394 32.03 -1.88 -14.63
N THR A 395 32.43 -1.83 -13.36
CA THR A 395 33.27 -0.73 -12.86
C THR A 395 34.72 -1.02 -13.17
N ALA A 396 35.40 -0.04 -13.75
CA ALA A 396 36.83 -0.10 -14.05
C ALA A 396 37.60 0.90 -13.19
N LEU A 397 38.68 0.45 -12.57
CA LEU A 397 39.62 1.26 -11.80
C LEU A 397 41.00 1.19 -12.44
N THR A 398 41.55 2.34 -12.82
CA THR A 398 42.92 2.41 -13.32
C THR A 398 43.88 2.48 -12.13
N THR A 399 44.83 1.55 -12.08
CA THR A 399 45.89 1.45 -11.06
C THR A 399 47.25 1.73 -11.71
N GLU A 400 48.30 1.88 -10.91
CA GLU A 400 49.68 2.01 -11.44
C GLU A 400 50.12 0.78 -12.26
N THR A 401 49.53 -0.38 -11.99
CA THR A 401 49.89 -1.67 -12.60
C THR A 401 48.96 -2.10 -13.73
N GLY A 402 47.87 -1.36 -14.00
CA GLY A 402 46.88 -1.72 -15.01
C GLY A 402 45.44 -1.44 -14.59
N VAL A 403 44.47 -2.04 -15.29
CA VAL A 403 43.03 -1.86 -15.03
C VAL A 403 42.48 -3.02 -14.23
N LEU A 404 41.73 -2.71 -13.17
CA LEU A 404 40.91 -3.67 -12.43
C LEU A 404 39.45 -3.51 -12.85
N LEU A 405 38.76 -4.63 -13.11
CA LEU A 405 37.36 -4.67 -13.49
C LEU A 405 36.54 -5.37 -12.39
N PHE A 406 35.41 -4.78 -12.04
CA PHE A 406 34.53 -5.25 -10.98
C PHE A 406 33.08 -5.32 -11.48
N ASP A 407 32.44 -6.47 -11.25
CA ASP A 407 30.99 -6.60 -11.36
C ASP A 407 30.38 -6.30 -9.98
N GLY A 408 29.54 -5.27 -9.88
CA GLY A 408 28.89 -4.94 -8.60
C GLY A 408 27.84 -5.97 -8.16
N SER A 409 27.48 -6.90 -9.04
CA SER A 409 26.47 -7.94 -8.81
C SER A 409 27.03 -9.34 -8.58
N SER A 410 28.36 -9.52 -8.68
CA SER A 410 29.03 -10.82 -8.51
C SER A 410 30.39 -10.68 -7.81
N GLU A 411 30.79 -11.72 -7.06
CA GLU A 411 32.15 -11.85 -6.56
C GLU A 411 33.10 -12.50 -7.57
N ASP A 412 32.56 -13.02 -8.68
CA ASP A 412 33.34 -13.65 -9.73
C ASP A 412 34.12 -12.61 -10.55
N PRO A 413 35.31 -12.96 -11.05
CA PRO A 413 36.03 -12.11 -11.99
C PRO A 413 35.21 -11.80 -13.24
N VAL A 414 35.31 -10.56 -13.72
CA VAL A 414 34.68 -10.12 -14.97
C VAL A 414 35.22 -10.96 -16.14
N ALA A 415 34.34 -11.77 -16.73
CA ALA A 415 34.63 -12.48 -17.96
C ALA A 415 34.44 -11.55 -19.16
N MET A 416 35.55 -11.20 -19.82
CA MET A 416 35.56 -10.39 -21.06
C MET A 416 35.16 -11.24 -22.28
N ASP A 417 33.97 -11.83 -22.22
CA ASP A 417 33.38 -12.56 -23.34
C ASP A 417 32.81 -11.59 -24.38
N GLU A 418 33.20 -11.79 -25.64
CA GLU A 418 32.74 -11.01 -26.80
C GLU A 418 31.42 -11.57 -27.37
N THR A 419 30.99 -12.75 -26.94
CA THR A 419 29.80 -13.42 -27.45
C THR A 419 28.55 -12.57 -27.21
N GLY A 420 27.90 -12.16 -28.30
CA GLY A 420 26.68 -11.35 -28.24
C GLY A 420 26.89 -9.91 -27.78
N VAL A 421 28.14 -9.42 -27.69
CA VAL A 421 28.43 -8.01 -27.44
C VAL A 421 28.13 -7.19 -28.70
N ARG A 422 27.30 -6.16 -28.56
CA ARG A 422 26.94 -5.19 -29.60
C ARG A 422 27.81 -3.94 -29.55
N ALA A 423 28.09 -3.47 -28.33
CA ALA A 423 28.91 -2.31 -28.07
C ALA A 423 29.34 -2.30 -26.60
N LEU A 424 30.47 -1.66 -26.32
CA LEU A 424 30.91 -1.31 -24.99
C LEU A 424 31.00 0.21 -24.91
N HIS A 425 30.25 0.80 -23.99
CA HIS A 425 30.29 2.23 -23.73
C HIS A 425 31.15 2.50 -22.50
N VAL A 426 32.26 3.20 -22.68
CA VAL A 426 33.11 3.64 -21.56
C VAL A 426 32.60 5.00 -21.11
N ILE A 427 32.22 5.11 -19.85
CA ILE A 427 31.72 6.34 -19.22
C ILE A 427 32.69 6.70 -18.11
N ARG A 428 33.54 7.71 -18.35
CA ARG A 428 34.45 8.22 -17.34
C ARG A 428 33.72 9.19 -16.44
N TYR A 429 33.88 9.07 -15.13
CA TYR A 429 33.29 9.96 -14.13
C TYR A 429 34.33 10.40 -13.09
N ARG A 430 33.99 11.43 -12.31
CA ARG A 430 34.88 12.00 -11.28
C ARG A 430 34.86 11.20 -9.99
#